data_AF-A0A507FF72-F1
#
_entry.id   AF-A0A507FF72-F1
#
_cell.length_a   1.000
_cell.length_b   1.000
_cell.length_c   1.000
_cell.angle_alpha   90.00
_cell.angle_beta   90.00
_cell.angle_gamma   90.00
#
_symmetry.space_group_name_H-M   'P 1'
#
loop_
_entity.id
_entity.type
_entity.pdbx_description
1 polymer ?
#
loop_
_entity_poly.entity_id
_entity_poly.type
_entity_poly.pdbx_seq_one_letter_code
_entity_poly.pdbx_strand_id
1 'polypeptide(L)'
;MTRQESNKRARTERHPPASEAFPANAATLASILSALERIEATVTHMKCTQLSIIDTQRHLLNQVQILQNRDKKFYTRLQDMPHEIIVQVFAWIPAQTVFKYRRLSKTINEALLSTQFAVLNMYMPDFQDGSMDTIGGLWFMLPPPYQTAVARALGSQVKRVVRFDVRKFKKTLPESIKYLTAVEEIDLCSFNLLSGLIYVNFTGNRLSGEFPALPNSSLETLCISYNKFTGPIPTIFGNPHKLKYLYARNNLFNSIPAAIGQFSSLEELSISENPISSKMPSEIWSLGTLHVLEMAFCNMFGSLAGVGALRNLRGLDMVNNRLCGSLREISNMHTLRSLHLSQNQFSQRAGEWVDVTGMPELFSMCVDPDIPVKGSYKCFDYHNKVTNHSDGSHSDSELESESELDASESAGSESETDSMED
;
A
#
# COMPACT_ATOMS: atom_id res chain seq x y z
N MET A 1 80.48 38.89 -3.81
CA MET A 1 81.64 38.07 -4.19
C MET A 1 81.15 36.68 -4.59
N THR A 2 81.24 36.37 -5.89
CA THR A 2 81.49 35.04 -6.54
C THR A 2 80.69 33.81 -6.06
N ARG A 3 80.00 33.00 -6.89
CA ARG A 3 80.29 32.41 -8.22
C ARG A 3 78.97 31.77 -8.74
N GLN A 4 78.50 32.06 -9.95
CA GLN A 4 78.65 31.24 -11.19
C GLN A 4 78.38 29.74 -10.99
N GLU A 5 77.24 29.21 -11.45
CA GLU A 5 76.90 28.82 -12.84
C GLU A 5 77.43 27.44 -13.29
N SER A 6 76.46 26.57 -13.58
CA SER A 6 76.40 25.65 -14.73
C SER A 6 77.31 24.41 -14.75
N ASN A 7 76.66 23.25 -14.89
CA ASN A 7 76.51 22.55 -16.18
C ASN A 7 76.60 21.01 -15.97
N LYS A 8 75.56 20.27 -16.38
CA LYS A 8 75.71 18.99 -17.10
C LYS A 8 74.37 18.48 -17.61
N ARG A 9 74.20 18.61 -18.92
CA ARG A 9 73.25 17.86 -19.75
C ARG A 9 73.67 16.38 -19.80
N ALA A 10 72.72 15.48 -19.65
CA ALA A 10 72.73 14.16 -20.25
C ALA A 10 71.35 13.89 -20.86
N ARG A 11 71.32 13.42 -22.11
CA ARG A 11 70.15 13.27 -22.97
C ARG A 11 70.18 11.86 -23.55
N THR A 12 69.22 11.04 -23.16
CA THR A 12 68.82 9.72 -23.70
C THR A 12 67.48 9.43 -23.01
N GLU A 13 66.37 9.04 -23.61
CA GLU A 13 65.98 8.58 -24.94
C GLU A 13 64.45 8.75 -25.06
N ARG A 14 63.91 8.70 -26.28
CA ARG A 14 62.50 8.98 -26.60
C ARG A 14 61.63 7.72 -26.49
N HIS A 15 60.42 7.86 -25.94
CA HIS A 15 59.17 7.26 -26.43
C HIS A 15 57.98 8.21 -26.12
N PRO A 16 56.94 8.34 -26.98
CA PRO A 16 55.91 9.39 -26.88
C PRO A 16 54.54 8.81 -26.39
N PRO A 17 53.41 9.56 -26.42
CA PRO A 17 52.80 10.26 -25.28
C PRO A 17 51.48 9.62 -24.80
N ALA A 18 51.11 9.84 -23.54
CA ALA A 18 49.74 9.57 -23.06
C ALA A 18 49.10 10.89 -22.60
N SER A 19 47.99 11.22 -23.26
CA SER A 19 47.11 12.34 -22.99
C SER A 19 46.31 12.14 -21.69
N GLU A 20 46.51 13.00 -20.71
CA GLU A 20 45.64 13.17 -19.53
C GLU A 20 45.72 14.67 -19.17
N ALA A 21 44.68 15.45 -18.89
CA ALA A 21 43.26 15.20 -18.77
C ALA A 21 42.55 16.58 -18.88
N PHE A 22 41.62 16.75 -19.83
CA PHE A 22 40.63 17.84 -19.85
C PHE A 22 39.15 17.35 -19.68
N PRO A 23 38.75 16.47 -18.72
CA PRO A 23 37.34 16.07 -18.56
C PRO A 23 36.58 16.86 -17.48
N ALA A 24 37.29 17.51 -16.53
CA ALA A 24 36.64 18.10 -15.35
C ALA A 24 35.75 19.31 -15.71
N ASN A 25 36.26 20.23 -16.55
CA ASN A 25 35.56 21.49 -16.86
C ASN A 25 34.28 21.29 -17.69
N ALA A 26 34.24 20.29 -18.59
CA ALA A 26 33.08 20.02 -19.42
C ALA A 26 31.90 19.46 -18.61
N ALA A 27 32.18 18.56 -17.66
CA ALA A 27 31.16 18.01 -16.77
C ALA A 27 30.60 19.06 -15.81
N THR A 28 31.44 20.00 -15.32
CA THR A 28 30.97 21.11 -14.49
C THR A 28 30.10 22.08 -15.28
N LEU A 29 30.50 22.43 -16.51
CA LEU A 29 29.71 23.28 -17.40
C LEU A 29 28.36 22.66 -17.75
N ALA A 30 28.31 21.35 -18.04
CA ALA A 30 27.08 20.63 -18.30
C ALA A 30 26.13 20.63 -17.08
N SER A 31 26.68 20.46 -15.87
CA SER A 31 25.90 20.52 -14.63
C SER A 31 25.32 21.92 -14.37
N ILE A 32 26.10 22.98 -14.64
CA ILE A 32 25.67 24.37 -14.53
C ILE A 32 24.57 24.69 -15.55
N LEU A 33 24.74 24.29 -16.82
CA LEU A 33 23.74 24.48 -17.87
C LEU A 33 22.43 23.78 -17.51
N SER A 34 22.50 22.53 -17.06
CA SER A 34 21.32 21.78 -16.60
C SER A 34 20.66 22.43 -15.38
N ALA A 35 21.42 23.04 -14.48
CA ALA A 35 20.88 23.80 -13.36
C ALA A 35 20.17 25.09 -13.80
N LEU A 36 20.74 25.81 -14.78
CA LEU A 36 20.13 27.00 -15.36
C LEU A 36 18.83 26.67 -16.10
N GLU A 37 18.79 25.58 -16.87
CA GLU A 37 17.57 25.10 -17.53
C GLU A 37 16.48 24.74 -16.52
N ARG A 38 16.83 24.10 -15.40
CA ARG A 38 15.88 23.82 -14.31
C ARG A 38 15.34 25.10 -13.68
N ILE A 39 16.19 26.11 -13.46
CA ILE A 39 15.80 27.41 -12.92
C ILE A 39 14.86 28.12 -13.89
N GLU A 40 15.19 28.12 -15.19
CA GLU A 40 14.34 28.74 -16.21
C GLU A 40 12.97 28.06 -16.31
N ALA A 41 12.92 26.73 -16.23
CA ALA A 41 11.68 25.97 -16.18
C ALA A 41 10.86 26.31 -14.92
N THR A 42 11.49 26.46 -13.75
CA THR A 42 10.79 26.86 -12.52
C THR A 42 10.26 28.28 -12.58
N VAL A 43 11.04 29.23 -13.11
CA VAL A 43 10.61 30.62 -13.29
C VAL A 43 9.44 30.70 -14.26
N THR A 44 9.46 29.90 -15.33
CA THR A 44 8.36 29.83 -16.31
C THR A 44 7.10 29.25 -15.67
N HIS A 45 7.23 28.16 -14.90
CA HIS A 45 6.11 27.61 -14.13
C HIS A 45 5.54 28.64 -13.15
N MET A 46 6.40 29.36 -12.41
CA MET A 46 5.96 30.39 -11.48
C MET A 46 5.17 31.52 -12.18
N LYS A 47 5.62 31.95 -13.37
CA LYS A 47 4.86 32.92 -14.20
C LYS A 47 3.50 32.39 -14.60
N CYS A 48 3.41 31.15 -15.06
CA CYS A 48 2.14 30.52 -15.40
C CYS A 48 1.19 30.42 -14.19
N THR A 49 1.71 30.04 -13.01
CA THR A 49 0.93 30.01 -11.77
C THR A 49 0.44 31.40 -11.38
N GLN A 50 1.28 32.45 -11.48
CA GLN A 50 0.85 33.82 -11.21
C GLN A 50 -0.27 34.28 -12.14
N LEU A 51 -0.18 33.98 -13.44
CA LEU A 51 -1.24 34.33 -14.40
C LEU A 51 -2.56 33.63 -14.05
N SER A 52 -2.51 32.34 -13.71
CA SER A 52 -3.68 31.59 -13.26
C SER A 52 -4.31 32.19 -12.00
N ILE A 53 -3.50 32.63 -11.02
CA ILE A 53 -3.98 33.31 -9.81
C ILE A 53 -4.67 34.64 -10.18
N ILE A 54 -4.06 35.44 -11.06
CA ILE A 54 -4.63 36.73 -11.50
C ILE A 54 -5.98 36.52 -12.20
N ASP A 55 -6.09 35.51 -13.07
CA ASP A 55 -7.35 35.22 -13.75
C ASP A 55 -8.42 34.70 -12.80
N THR A 56 -8.03 33.89 -11.80
CA THR A 56 -8.94 33.43 -10.75
C THR A 56 -9.42 34.60 -9.88
N GLN A 57 -8.53 35.52 -9.52
CA GLN A 57 -8.87 36.73 -8.78
C GLN A 57 -9.79 37.64 -9.58
N ARG A 58 -9.55 37.81 -10.89
CA ARG A 58 -10.41 38.59 -11.79
C ARG A 58 -11.79 37.94 -11.93
N HIS A 59 -11.85 36.61 -12.01
CA HIS A 59 -13.10 35.87 -12.02
C HIS A 59 -13.89 36.09 -10.72
N LEU A 60 -13.25 35.97 -9.56
CA LEU A 60 -13.87 36.24 -8.27
C LEU A 60 -14.34 37.69 -8.14
N LEU A 61 -13.53 38.66 -8.60
CA LEU A 61 -13.91 40.07 -8.61
C LEU A 61 -15.17 40.30 -9.46
N ASN A 62 -15.24 39.69 -10.64
CA ASN A 62 -16.42 39.76 -11.50
C ASN A 62 -17.66 39.10 -10.86
N GLN A 63 -17.49 37.96 -10.17
CA GLN A 63 -18.58 37.34 -9.41
C GLN A 63 -19.09 38.26 -8.30
N VAL A 64 -18.18 38.90 -7.56
CA VAL A 64 -18.53 39.90 -6.52
C VAL A 64 -19.22 41.11 -7.13
N GLN A 65 -18.81 41.55 -8.32
CA GLN A 65 -19.40 42.69 -9.00
C GLN A 65 -20.79 42.37 -9.57
N ILE A 66 -21.03 41.13 -9.98
CA ILE A 66 -22.37 40.62 -10.34
C ILE A 66 -23.29 40.59 -9.11
N LEU A 67 -22.75 40.34 -7.91
CA LEU A 67 -23.52 40.46 -6.65
C LEU A 67 -23.88 41.91 -6.29
N GLN A 68 -23.22 42.91 -6.89
CA GLN A 68 -23.53 44.35 -6.71
C GLN A 68 -24.66 44.85 -7.64
N ASN A 69 -25.37 43.95 -8.34
CA ASN A 69 -26.51 44.30 -9.18
C ASN A 69 -27.58 45.05 -8.37
N ARG A 70 -27.85 46.31 -8.74
CA ARG A 70 -28.74 47.23 -8.01
C ARG A 70 -30.20 46.80 -7.94
N ASP A 71 -30.61 45.80 -8.74
CA ASP A 71 -32.00 45.33 -8.85
C ASP A 71 -32.27 43.98 -8.16
N LYS A 72 -31.28 43.35 -7.50
CA LYS A 72 -31.50 42.15 -6.66
C LYS A 72 -31.40 42.51 -5.18
N LYS A 73 -32.38 42.05 -4.40
CA LYS A 73 -32.44 42.22 -2.92
C LYS A 73 -31.07 41.94 -2.31
N PHE A 74 -30.48 42.94 -1.67
CA PHE A 74 -29.34 42.74 -0.78
C PHE A 74 -29.72 41.69 0.27
N TYR A 75 -28.94 40.61 0.37
CA TYR A 75 -29.09 39.66 1.45
C TYR A 75 -28.72 40.35 2.76
N THR A 76 -29.71 40.65 3.61
CA THR A 76 -29.50 41.30 4.90
C THR A 76 -29.20 40.32 6.02
N ARG A 77 -29.36 39.01 5.77
CA ARG A 77 -29.02 37.93 6.70
C ARG A 77 -28.10 36.94 6.00
N LEU A 78 -27.06 36.51 6.71
CA LEU A 78 -26.06 35.57 6.18
C LEU A 78 -26.65 34.22 5.76
N GLN A 79 -27.68 33.75 6.47
CA GLN A 79 -28.36 32.49 6.18
C GLN A 79 -29.19 32.49 4.89
N ASP A 80 -29.52 33.67 4.35
CA ASP A 80 -30.32 33.83 3.15
C ASP A 80 -29.42 33.92 1.89
N MET A 81 -28.10 34.04 2.07
CA MET A 81 -27.13 34.09 0.98
C MET A 81 -27.02 32.73 0.25
N PRO A 82 -26.58 32.74 -1.03
CA PRO A 82 -26.27 31.51 -1.76
C PRO A 82 -25.25 30.64 -1.02
N HIS A 83 -25.40 29.32 -1.14
CA HIS A 83 -24.60 28.33 -0.43
C HIS A 83 -23.11 28.51 -0.68
N GLU A 84 -22.73 28.80 -1.92
CA GLU A 84 -21.35 28.99 -2.37
C GLU A 84 -20.69 30.19 -1.68
N ILE A 85 -21.46 31.28 -1.47
CA ILE A 85 -20.96 32.48 -0.79
C ILE A 85 -20.75 32.21 0.70
N ILE A 86 -21.68 31.48 1.34
CA ILE A 86 -21.52 31.06 2.73
C ILE A 86 -20.24 30.21 2.87
N VAL A 87 -20.05 29.22 1.99
CA VAL A 87 -18.83 28.39 1.96
C VAL A 87 -17.58 29.26 1.85
N GLN A 88 -17.53 30.18 0.89
CA GLN A 88 -16.38 31.05 0.67
C GLN A 88 -16.09 31.96 1.86
N VAL A 89 -17.12 32.54 2.50
CA VAL A 89 -16.96 33.41 3.68
C VAL A 89 -16.36 32.64 4.86
N PHE A 90 -16.90 31.45 5.14
CA PHE A 90 -16.47 30.67 6.29
C PHE A 90 -15.15 29.92 6.06
N ALA A 91 -14.78 29.62 4.80
CA ALA A 91 -13.58 28.85 4.46
C ALA A 91 -12.29 29.46 5.01
N TRP A 92 -12.24 30.77 5.20
CA TRP A 92 -11.06 31.52 5.68
C TRP A 92 -11.04 31.73 7.20
N ILE A 93 -11.93 31.04 7.93
CA ILE A 93 -11.96 31.05 9.39
C ILE A 93 -11.31 29.75 9.89
N PRO A 94 -10.37 29.81 10.86
CA PRO A 94 -9.76 28.60 11.43
C PRO A 94 -10.81 27.58 11.87
N ALA A 95 -10.60 26.30 11.57
CA ALA A 95 -11.56 25.23 11.82
C ALA A 95 -11.99 25.13 13.28
N GLN A 96 -11.07 25.36 14.22
CA GLN A 96 -11.38 25.37 15.65
C GLN A 96 -12.44 26.42 16.02
N THR A 97 -12.52 27.50 15.26
CA THR A 97 -13.46 28.59 15.47
C THR A 97 -14.71 28.40 14.61
N VAL A 98 -14.54 28.05 13.34
CA VAL A 98 -15.63 28.02 12.35
C VAL A 98 -16.75 27.04 12.75
N PHE A 99 -16.39 25.92 13.36
CA PHE A 99 -17.36 24.89 13.74
C PHE A 99 -18.23 25.29 14.93
N LYS A 100 -17.88 26.35 15.66
CA LYS A 100 -18.76 26.95 16.70
C LYS A 100 -20.01 27.55 16.07
N TYR A 101 -19.94 27.97 14.80
CA TYR A 101 -21.05 28.61 14.08
C TYR A 101 -22.04 27.62 13.45
N ARG A 102 -21.78 26.30 13.50
CA ARG A 102 -22.70 25.27 12.99
C ARG A 102 -24.10 25.35 13.59
N ARG A 103 -24.25 25.90 14.78
CA ARG A 103 -25.54 26.01 15.48
C ARG A 103 -26.34 27.26 15.07
N LEU A 104 -25.79 28.15 14.24
CA LEU A 104 -26.44 29.41 13.87
C LEU A 104 -27.62 29.19 12.92
N SER A 105 -27.51 28.29 11.94
CA SER A 105 -28.61 27.94 11.04
C SER A 105 -28.36 26.59 10.33
N LYS A 106 -29.44 26.01 9.79
CA LYS A 106 -29.36 24.78 8.98
C LYS A 106 -28.50 24.99 7.73
N THR A 107 -28.70 26.10 7.01
CA THR A 107 -27.93 26.46 5.81
C THR A 107 -26.43 26.57 6.10
N ILE A 108 -26.06 27.20 7.23
CA ILE A 108 -24.65 27.33 7.64
C ILE A 108 -24.09 25.96 8.01
N ASN A 109 -24.83 25.13 8.75
CA ASN A 109 -24.39 23.78 9.08
C ASN A 109 -24.16 22.93 7.82
N GLU A 110 -25.04 23.01 6.83
CA GLU A 110 -24.89 22.32 5.54
C GLU A 110 -23.66 22.81 4.77
N ALA A 111 -23.44 24.13 4.71
CA ALA A 111 -22.24 24.71 4.10
C ALA A 111 -20.95 24.24 4.77
N LEU A 112 -20.89 24.26 6.10
CA LEU A 112 -19.71 23.85 6.89
C LEU A 112 -19.42 22.35 6.86
N LEU A 113 -20.36 21.53 6.38
CA LEU A 113 -20.16 20.09 6.19
C LEU A 113 -19.99 19.72 4.70
N SER A 114 -20.01 20.70 3.80
CA SER A 114 -19.83 20.46 2.36
C SER A 114 -18.38 20.12 2.03
N THR A 115 -18.20 19.36 0.95
CA THR A 115 -16.86 19.03 0.43
C THR A 115 -16.11 20.28 0.01
N GLN A 116 -16.80 21.24 -0.62
CA GLN A 116 -16.18 22.47 -1.09
C GLN A 116 -15.62 23.31 0.06
N PHE A 117 -16.37 23.43 1.15
CA PHE A 117 -15.87 24.05 2.38
C PHE A 117 -14.65 23.32 2.93
N ALA A 118 -14.71 22.00 3.04
CA ALA A 118 -13.63 21.20 3.61
C ALA A 118 -12.31 21.35 2.84
N VAL A 119 -12.37 21.33 1.51
CA VAL A 119 -11.19 21.50 0.64
C VAL A 119 -10.61 22.91 0.76
N LEU A 120 -11.44 23.94 0.78
CA LEU A 120 -10.97 25.33 0.90
C LEU A 120 -10.40 25.62 2.29
N ASN A 121 -11.08 25.15 3.34
CA ASN A 121 -10.69 25.40 4.72
C ASN A 121 -9.40 24.67 5.12
N MET A 122 -9.05 23.57 4.43
CA MET A 122 -7.78 22.86 4.61
C MET A 122 -6.53 23.66 4.24
N TYR A 123 -6.68 24.75 3.48
CA TYR A 123 -5.58 25.69 3.19
C TYR A 123 -5.28 26.63 4.37
N MET A 124 -6.07 26.57 5.45
CA MET A 124 -5.84 27.37 6.63
C MET A 124 -4.63 26.84 7.44
N PRO A 125 -3.84 27.73 8.06
CA PRO A 125 -2.60 27.35 8.76
C PRO A 125 -2.79 26.40 9.95
N ASP A 126 -4.01 26.27 10.47
CA ASP A 126 -4.32 25.41 11.62
C ASP A 126 -4.36 23.91 11.28
N PHE A 127 -4.33 23.55 10.00
CA PHE A 127 -4.23 22.16 9.53
C PHE A 127 -2.88 21.77 8.98
N GLN A 128 -2.24 22.71 8.29
CA GLN A 128 -1.00 22.49 7.57
C GLN A 128 0.17 22.82 8.49
N ASP A 129 1.04 21.85 8.72
CA ASP A 129 2.30 22.10 9.42
C ASP A 129 3.31 22.84 8.52
N GLY A 130 2.92 23.99 7.99
CA GLY A 130 3.69 24.72 6.99
C GLY A 130 3.81 24.02 5.63
N SER A 131 3.14 22.88 5.42
CA SER A 131 3.14 22.12 4.17
C SER A 131 1.75 21.64 3.75
N MET A 132 1.45 21.78 2.46
CA MET A 132 0.16 21.42 1.83
C MET A 132 -0.08 19.90 1.80
N ASP A 133 0.96 19.09 1.95
CA ASP A 133 0.90 17.61 1.95
C ASP A 133 0.76 17.01 3.37
N THR A 134 0.60 17.85 4.38
CA THR A 134 0.61 17.43 5.79
C THR A 134 -0.76 17.66 6.44
N ILE A 135 -1.31 16.63 7.05
CA ILE A 135 -2.51 16.71 7.90
C ILE A 135 -2.10 16.63 9.37
N GLY A 136 -2.43 17.68 10.13
CA GLY A 136 -2.26 17.70 11.59
C GLY A 136 -3.37 16.99 12.36
N GLY A 137 -3.10 16.72 13.65
CA GLY A 137 -4.02 16.06 14.58
C GLY A 137 -5.40 16.69 14.73
N LEU A 138 -5.55 17.98 14.41
CA LEU A 138 -6.85 18.68 14.46
C LEU A 138 -7.90 17.99 13.58
N TRP A 139 -7.49 17.47 12.42
CA TRP A 139 -8.38 16.80 11.47
C TRP A 139 -9.18 15.67 12.14
N PHE A 140 -8.53 14.88 12.98
CA PHE A 140 -9.16 13.78 13.72
C PHE A 140 -10.22 14.21 14.73
N MET A 141 -10.23 15.49 15.12
CA MET A 141 -11.19 16.05 16.08
C MET A 141 -12.42 16.65 15.42
N LEU A 142 -12.46 16.71 14.08
CA LEU A 142 -13.52 17.34 13.32
C LEU A 142 -14.69 16.40 13.03
N PRO A 143 -15.86 16.92 12.60
CA PRO A 143 -17.00 16.07 12.26
C PRO A 143 -16.66 15.04 11.18
N PRO A 144 -17.13 13.78 11.28
CA PRO A 144 -16.84 12.72 10.30
C PRO A 144 -17.14 13.07 8.83
N PRO A 145 -18.21 13.83 8.50
CA PRO A 145 -18.43 14.27 7.12
C PRO A 145 -17.30 15.15 6.59
N TYR A 146 -16.79 16.07 7.43
CA TYR A 146 -15.66 16.92 7.07
C TYR A 146 -14.39 16.09 6.90
N GLN A 147 -14.13 15.17 7.83
CA GLN A 147 -12.97 14.27 7.73
C GLN A 147 -12.95 13.49 6.41
N THR A 148 -14.12 12.93 6.05
CA THR A 148 -14.33 12.17 4.82
C THR A 148 -14.15 13.03 3.58
N ALA A 149 -14.69 14.26 3.58
CA ALA A 149 -14.55 15.19 2.47
C ALA A 149 -13.07 15.53 2.21
N VAL A 150 -12.32 15.88 3.26
CA VAL A 150 -10.89 16.16 3.16
C VAL A 150 -10.13 14.95 2.64
N ALA A 151 -10.31 13.77 3.23
CA ALA A 151 -9.54 12.59 2.84
C ALA A 151 -9.87 12.10 1.43
N ARG A 152 -11.10 12.27 0.95
CA ARG A 152 -11.44 11.95 -0.46
C ARG A 152 -10.83 12.94 -1.44
N ALA A 153 -10.81 14.22 -1.11
CA ALA A 153 -10.30 15.25 -2.01
C ALA A 153 -8.78 15.30 -2.05
N LEU A 154 -8.12 15.10 -0.91
CA LEU A 154 -6.67 15.29 -0.74
C LEU A 154 -5.92 13.99 -0.44
N GLY A 155 -6.59 12.85 -0.30
CA GLY A 155 -5.96 11.61 0.19
C GLY A 155 -4.80 11.07 -0.66
N SER A 156 -4.76 11.40 -1.96
CA SER A 156 -3.65 11.09 -2.86
C SER A 156 -2.49 12.10 -2.80
N GLN A 157 -2.69 13.24 -2.14
CA GLN A 157 -1.71 14.33 -1.98
C GLN A 157 -1.11 14.35 -0.58
N VAL A 158 -1.84 13.84 0.42
CA VAL A 158 -1.40 13.82 1.82
C VAL A 158 -0.30 12.78 1.99
N LYS A 159 0.91 13.26 2.26
CA LYS A 159 2.09 12.44 2.52
C LYS A 159 2.37 12.25 4.00
N ARG A 160 1.99 13.22 4.83
CA ARG A 160 2.35 13.22 6.25
C ARG A 160 1.13 13.39 7.14
N VAL A 161 1.02 12.55 8.16
CA VAL A 161 -0.03 12.64 9.19
C VAL A 161 0.65 12.78 10.55
N VAL A 162 0.58 13.98 11.13
CA VAL A 162 1.42 14.38 12.28
C VAL A 162 0.60 14.98 13.43
N ARG A 163 1.23 15.12 14.60
CA ARG A 163 0.70 15.83 15.79
C ARG A 163 -0.57 15.21 16.38
N PHE A 164 -0.55 13.93 16.69
CA PHE A 164 -1.64 13.26 17.40
C PHE A 164 -1.75 13.76 18.86
N ASP A 165 -2.82 14.48 19.22
CA ASP A 165 -3.16 14.71 20.64
C ASP A 165 -3.91 13.50 21.19
N VAL A 166 -3.13 12.53 21.64
CA VAL A 166 -3.60 11.23 22.17
C VAL A 166 -4.66 11.35 23.28
N ARG A 167 -4.65 12.46 24.04
CA ARG A 167 -5.59 12.70 25.14
C ARG A 167 -7.04 12.94 24.67
N LYS A 168 -7.23 13.29 23.41
CA LYS A 168 -8.55 13.64 22.85
C LYS A 168 -9.17 12.52 22.02
N PHE A 169 -8.44 11.43 21.81
CA PHE A 169 -8.85 10.34 20.92
C PHE A 169 -9.75 9.34 21.64
N LYS A 170 -10.92 9.04 21.06
CA LYS A 170 -11.98 8.21 21.69
C LYS A 170 -11.90 6.71 21.38
N LYS A 171 -10.72 6.18 21.02
CA LYS A 171 -10.36 4.74 20.86
C LYS A 171 -10.24 4.19 19.42
N THR A 172 -10.79 4.84 18.39
CA THR A 172 -10.73 4.33 17.00
C THR A 172 -10.26 5.40 16.02
N LEU A 173 -9.40 5.03 15.07
CA LEU A 173 -9.07 5.90 13.95
C LEU A 173 -10.35 6.18 13.14
N PRO A 174 -10.53 7.41 12.60
CA PRO A 174 -11.71 7.72 11.82
C PRO A 174 -11.74 6.86 10.55
N GLU A 175 -12.93 6.41 10.14
CA GLU A 175 -13.07 5.61 8.91
C GLU A 175 -12.52 6.32 7.67
N SER A 176 -12.46 7.65 7.68
CA SER A 176 -11.92 8.46 6.59
C SER A 176 -10.44 8.19 6.32
N ILE A 177 -9.70 7.59 7.27
CA ILE A 177 -8.27 7.31 7.10
C ILE A 177 -8.00 6.37 5.92
N LYS A 178 -8.96 5.51 5.56
CA LYS A 178 -8.87 4.58 4.42
C LYS A 178 -8.79 5.29 3.06
N TYR A 179 -9.18 6.57 2.99
CA TYR A 179 -9.08 7.35 1.76
C TYR A 179 -7.70 8.01 1.59
N LEU A 180 -6.85 7.99 2.62
CA LEU A 180 -5.47 8.40 2.50
C LEU A 180 -4.68 7.24 1.89
N THR A 181 -4.11 7.46 0.70
CA THR A 181 -3.45 6.42 -0.11
C THR A 181 -2.00 6.77 -0.47
N ALA A 182 -1.57 7.99 -0.14
CA ALA A 182 -0.23 8.48 -0.42
C ALA A 182 0.59 8.74 0.85
N VAL A 183 0.13 8.27 2.03
CA VAL A 183 0.82 8.55 3.29
C VAL A 183 2.16 7.83 3.30
N GLU A 184 3.22 8.62 3.48
CA GLU A 184 4.63 8.20 3.58
C GLU A 184 5.09 8.24 5.05
N GLU A 185 4.58 9.19 5.84
CA GLU A 185 4.94 9.37 7.24
C GLU A 185 3.68 9.49 8.10
N ILE A 186 3.60 8.65 9.14
CA ILE A 186 2.62 8.79 10.21
C ILE A 186 3.32 8.51 11.54
N ASP A 187 3.13 9.40 12.52
CA ASP A 187 3.68 9.21 13.87
C ASP A 187 2.90 8.11 14.60
N LEU A 188 3.23 6.86 14.26
CA LEU A 188 2.71 5.66 14.91
C LEU A 188 3.27 5.49 16.33
N CYS A 189 4.41 6.11 16.65
CA CYS A 189 4.98 6.03 18.00
C CYS A 189 4.03 6.65 19.02
N SER A 190 3.40 7.78 18.69
CA SER A 190 2.35 8.38 19.53
C SER A 190 1.16 7.44 19.79
N PHE A 191 0.94 6.39 18.98
CA PHE A 191 -0.13 5.41 19.25
C PHE A 191 0.18 4.49 20.42
N ASN A 192 1.44 4.41 20.88
CA ASN A 192 1.78 3.67 22.08
C ASN A 192 1.05 4.22 23.33
N LEU A 193 0.60 5.48 23.31
CA LEU A 193 -0.16 6.13 24.38
C LEU A 193 -1.68 5.94 24.25
N LEU A 194 -2.18 5.41 23.12
CA LEU A 194 -3.61 5.23 22.87
C LEU A 194 -4.11 3.96 23.56
N SER A 195 -4.53 4.08 24.81
CA SER A 195 -5.23 3.02 25.53
C SER A 195 -6.57 2.73 24.84
N GLY A 196 -6.71 1.54 24.24
CA GLY A 196 -7.97 1.08 23.67
C GLY A 196 -8.11 1.14 22.15
N LEU A 197 -7.03 1.28 21.38
CA LEU A 197 -7.06 0.96 19.94
C LEU A 197 -7.54 -0.48 19.73
N ILE A 198 -8.63 -0.65 18.99
CA ILE A 198 -9.26 -1.94 18.65
C ILE A 198 -9.08 -2.29 17.17
N TYR A 199 -9.15 -1.30 16.29
CA TYR A 199 -9.09 -1.47 14.84
C TYR A 199 -8.12 -0.46 14.23
N VAL A 200 -7.16 -0.93 13.44
CA VAL A 200 -6.20 -0.11 12.69
C VAL A 200 -6.19 -0.57 11.23
N ASN A 201 -6.36 0.36 10.30
CA ASN A 201 -6.27 0.09 8.87
C ASN A 201 -5.47 1.18 8.15
N PHE A 202 -4.34 0.76 7.59
CA PHE A 202 -3.42 1.56 6.78
C PHE A 202 -3.16 0.91 5.41
N THR A 203 -4.01 -0.03 4.99
CA THR A 203 -3.83 -0.77 3.74
C THR A 203 -3.69 0.17 2.54
N GLY A 204 -2.74 -0.12 1.65
CA GLY A 204 -2.59 0.61 0.37
C GLY A 204 -1.98 2.01 0.52
N ASN A 205 -0.96 2.13 1.36
CA ASN A 205 -0.20 3.38 1.56
C ASN A 205 1.28 3.18 1.20
N ARG A 206 2.12 4.17 1.50
CA ARG A 206 3.57 4.14 1.25
C ARG A 206 4.36 4.16 2.55
N LEU A 207 3.75 3.73 3.65
CA LEU A 207 4.36 3.73 4.98
C LEU A 207 5.57 2.81 5.00
N SER A 208 6.65 3.25 5.63
CA SER A 208 7.92 2.55 5.66
C SER A 208 8.57 2.57 7.04
N GLY A 209 9.65 1.81 7.20
CA GLY A 209 10.28 1.59 8.51
C GLY A 209 9.59 0.46 9.27
N GLU A 210 10.01 0.24 10.52
CA GLU A 210 9.41 -0.81 11.37
C GLU A 210 8.06 -0.38 11.93
N PHE A 211 7.13 -1.33 12.02
CA PHE A 211 5.87 -1.09 12.71
C PHE A 211 6.12 -1.00 14.23
N PRO A 212 5.68 0.07 14.93
CA PRO A 212 6.07 0.26 16.32
C PRO A 212 5.31 -0.66 17.27
N ALA A 213 5.90 -0.84 18.46
CA ALA A 213 5.22 -1.48 19.57
C ALA A 213 3.99 -0.67 20.02
N LEU A 214 2.87 -1.35 20.25
CA LEU A 214 1.63 -0.78 20.77
C LEU A 214 1.25 -1.43 22.12
N PRO A 215 2.06 -1.27 23.18
CA PRO A 215 1.94 -2.01 24.44
C PRO A 215 0.70 -1.66 25.27
N ASN A 216 -0.09 -0.64 24.89
CA ASN A 216 -1.32 -0.26 25.59
C ASN A 216 -2.59 -0.51 24.77
N SER A 217 -2.46 -1.16 23.60
CA SER A 217 -3.59 -1.43 22.71
C SER A 217 -4.48 -2.58 23.20
N SER A 218 -5.74 -2.58 22.76
CA SER A 218 -6.66 -3.71 22.85
C SER A 218 -7.01 -4.18 21.44
N LEU A 219 -5.98 -4.28 20.59
CA LEU A 219 -6.14 -4.41 19.15
C LEU A 219 -6.77 -5.77 18.81
N GLU A 220 -7.85 -5.74 18.06
CA GLU A 220 -8.55 -6.91 17.51
C GLU A 220 -8.25 -7.08 16.02
N THR A 221 -8.04 -5.98 15.29
CA THR A 221 -7.77 -5.99 13.85
C THR A 221 -6.63 -5.05 13.48
N LEU A 222 -5.66 -5.57 12.73
CA LEU A 222 -4.59 -4.81 12.10
C LEU A 222 -4.54 -5.08 10.59
N CYS A 223 -4.85 -4.07 9.79
CA CYS A 223 -4.71 -4.10 8.33
C CYS A 223 -3.59 -3.14 7.90
N ILE A 224 -2.45 -3.67 7.46
CA ILE A 224 -1.28 -2.89 7.02
C ILE A 224 -0.74 -3.38 5.67
N SER A 225 -1.51 -4.20 4.95
CA SER A 225 -1.11 -4.73 3.64
C SER A 225 -0.82 -3.63 2.61
N TYR A 226 -0.02 -3.94 1.59
CA TYR A 226 0.34 -3.02 0.51
C TYR A 226 0.97 -1.72 1.03
N ASN A 227 2.08 -1.87 1.73
CA ASN A 227 2.92 -0.78 2.25
C ASN A 227 4.41 -1.13 2.02
N LYS A 228 5.31 -0.44 2.71
CA LYS A 228 6.76 -0.68 2.66
C LYS A 228 7.34 -0.89 4.07
N PHE A 229 6.53 -1.45 4.99
CA PHE A 229 6.99 -1.74 6.35
C PHE A 229 8.11 -2.78 6.33
N THR A 230 9.16 -2.53 7.11
CA THR A 230 10.36 -3.38 7.23
C THR A 230 10.44 -4.03 8.62
N GLY A 231 11.45 -4.86 8.83
CA GLY A 231 11.70 -5.50 10.13
C GLY A 231 10.85 -6.76 10.34
N PRO A 232 10.69 -7.23 11.59
CA PRO A 232 9.85 -8.38 11.89
C PRO A 232 8.35 -8.06 11.78
N ILE A 233 7.52 -9.07 11.54
CA ILE A 233 6.07 -8.97 11.71
C ILE A 233 5.77 -8.45 13.14
N PRO A 234 4.89 -7.45 13.32
CA PRO A 234 4.67 -6.83 14.62
C PRO A 234 3.99 -7.79 15.60
N THR A 235 4.64 -8.00 16.75
CA THR A 235 4.11 -8.87 17.81
C THR A 235 3.88 -8.19 19.16
N ILE A 236 4.25 -6.91 19.31
CA ILE A 236 4.22 -6.21 20.60
C ILE A 236 2.94 -5.39 20.72
N PHE A 237 1.88 -6.03 21.23
CA PHE A 237 0.58 -5.42 21.52
C PHE A 237 0.25 -5.49 23.02
N GLY A 238 -0.62 -4.60 23.51
CA GLY A 238 -0.90 -4.52 24.94
C GLY A 238 -1.64 -5.72 25.50
N ASN A 239 -2.61 -6.27 24.76
CA ASN A 239 -3.17 -7.58 25.03
C ASN A 239 -3.12 -8.45 23.76
N PRO A 240 -2.10 -9.33 23.62
CA PRO A 240 -1.95 -10.18 22.44
C PRO A 240 -3.12 -11.16 22.26
N HIS A 241 -3.85 -11.49 23.33
CA HIS A 241 -5.00 -12.40 23.29
C HIS A 241 -6.28 -11.77 22.74
N LYS A 242 -6.25 -10.51 22.28
CA LYS A 242 -7.40 -9.88 21.63
C LYS A 242 -7.31 -9.86 20.11
N LEU A 243 -6.10 -10.00 19.55
CA LEU A 243 -5.91 -9.87 18.11
C LEU A 243 -6.55 -11.06 17.40
N LYS A 244 -7.49 -10.77 16.50
CA LYS A 244 -8.22 -11.74 15.69
C LYS A 244 -7.77 -11.74 14.24
N TYR A 245 -7.45 -10.57 13.70
CA TYR A 245 -7.16 -10.41 12.28
C TYR A 245 -5.86 -9.62 12.09
N LEU A 246 -4.88 -10.24 11.43
CA LEU A 246 -3.62 -9.60 11.06
C LEU A 246 -3.38 -9.76 9.55
N TYR A 247 -3.55 -8.65 8.82
CA TYR A 247 -3.30 -8.58 7.38
C TYR A 247 -2.11 -7.65 7.11
N ALA A 248 -1.02 -8.22 6.63
CA ALA A 248 0.24 -7.54 6.39
C ALA A 248 0.90 -7.96 5.05
N ARG A 249 0.08 -8.42 4.09
CA ARG A 249 0.51 -8.84 2.74
C ARG A 249 1.23 -7.70 2.00
N ASN A 250 2.20 -8.03 1.14
CA ASN A 250 2.88 -7.09 0.24
C ASN A 250 3.51 -5.91 1.00
N ASN A 251 4.53 -6.24 1.78
CA ASN A 251 5.38 -5.34 2.56
C ASN A 251 6.84 -5.80 2.42
N LEU A 252 7.74 -5.29 3.28
CA LEU A 252 9.16 -5.64 3.31
C LEU A 252 9.54 -6.33 4.64
N PHE A 253 8.60 -7.04 5.28
CA PHE A 253 8.88 -7.77 6.51
C PHE A 253 9.87 -8.92 6.26
N ASN A 254 10.80 -9.12 7.19
CA ASN A 254 11.96 -10.00 7.01
C ASN A 254 12.00 -11.19 7.99
N SER A 255 11.01 -11.34 8.86
CA SER A 255 10.95 -12.44 9.84
C SER A 255 9.59 -12.53 10.51
N ILE A 256 9.27 -13.72 11.04
CA ILE A 256 8.11 -13.96 11.91
C ILE A 256 8.65 -14.28 13.32
N PRO A 257 8.47 -13.39 14.31
CA PRO A 257 8.91 -13.67 15.68
C PRO A 257 8.17 -14.85 16.31
N ALA A 258 8.86 -15.64 17.16
CA ALA A 258 8.24 -16.70 17.96
C ALA A 258 7.07 -16.20 18.84
N ALA A 259 7.10 -14.92 19.22
CA ALA A 259 6.01 -14.26 19.95
C ALA A 259 4.66 -14.27 19.20
N ILE A 260 4.62 -14.59 17.90
CA ILE A 260 3.38 -14.81 17.15
C ILE A 260 2.45 -15.83 17.83
N GLY A 261 3.02 -16.85 18.49
CA GLY A 261 2.27 -17.87 19.22
C GLY A 261 1.46 -17.35 20.42
N GLN A 262 1.70 -16.11 20.86
CA GLN A 262 0.94 -15.47 21.94
C GLN A 262 -0.47 -15.02 21.50
N PHE A 263 -0.73 -14.93 20.18
CA PHE A 263 -2.01 -14.49 19.62
C PHE A 263 -3.06 -15.59 19.65
N SER A 264 -3.37 -16.11 20.83
CA SER A 264 -4.27 -17.26 21.04
C SER A 264 -5.72 -17.07 20.57
N SER A 265 -6.09 -15.86 20.12
CA SER A 265 -7.40 -15.55 19.54
C SER A 265 -7.34 -15.18 18.07
N LEU A 266 -6.18 -15.35 17.43
CA LEU A 266 -5.99 -15.06 16.02
C LEU A 266 -6.82 -16.04 15.18
N GLU A 267 -7.67 -15.48 14.34
CA GLU A 267 -8.57 -16.19 13.43
C GLU A 267 -8.01 -16.17 12.01
N GLU A 268 -7.40 -15.06 11.59
CA GLU A 268 -6.82 -14.92 10.25
C GLU A 268 -5.45 -14.23 10.29
N LEU A 269 -4.50 -14.83 9.59
CA LEU A 269 -3.14 -14.32 9.40
C LEU A 269 -2.79 -14.35 7.91
N SER A 270 -2.61 -13.16 7.32
CA SER A 270 -2.17 -13.02 5.93
C SER A 270 -0.93 -12.14 5.87
N ILE A 271 0.21 -12.75 5.51
CA ILE A 271 1.51 -12.07 5.39
C ILE A 271 2.21 -12.40 4.07
N SER A 272 1.47 -12.93 3.09
CA SER A 272 2.00 -13.25 1.76
C SER A 272 2.76 -12.07 1.11
N GLU A 273 3.62 -12.36 0.14
CA GLU A 273 4.41 -11.36 -0.59
C GLU A 273 5.28 -10.48 0.33
N ASN A 274 5.96 -11.09 1.31
CA ASN A 274 6.96 -10.42 2.12
C ASN A 274 8.31 -11.13 1.97
N PRO A 275 9.46 -10.42 1.95
CA PRO A 275 10.78 -11.02 1.79
C PRO A 275 11.29 -11.72 3.08
N ILE A 276 10.45 -12.51 3.75
CA ILE A 276 10.69 -13.08 5.10
C ILE A 276 11.96 -13.92 5.14
N SER A 277 12.21 -14.80 4.15
CA SER A 277 13.48 -15.52 4.02
C SER A 277 13.97 -16.23 5.31
N SER A 278 13.06 -16.63 6.19
CA SER A 278 13.36 -17.23 7.50
C SER A 278 12.73 -18.61 7.64
N LYS A 279 13.19 -19.37 8.64
CA LYS A 279 12.55 -20.63 9.01
C LYS A 279 11.13 -20.36 9.53
N MET A 280 10.18 -21.24 9.21
CA MET A 280 8.85 -21.23 9.81
C MET A 280 8.95 -21.45 11.35
N PRO A 281 8.43 -20.53 12.19
CA PRO A 281 8.46 -20.70 13.65
C PRO A 281 7.44 -21.76 14.09
N SER A 282 7.84 -22.68 14.97
CA SER A 282 6.95 -23.75 15.46
C SER A 282 5.78 -23.23 16.31
N GLU A 283 5.95 -22.05 16.89
CA GLU A 283 4.94 -21.37 17.71
C GLU A 283 3.69 -20.99 16.92
N ILE A 284 3.77 -20.88 15.59
CA ILE A 284 2.58 -20.61 14.78
C ILE A 284 1.54 -21.74 14.87
N TRP A 285 2.00 -22.96 15.15
CA TRP A 285 1.13 -24.13 15.27
C TRP A 285 0.34 -24.14 16.59
N SER A 286 0.65 -23.27 17.56
CA SER A 286 -0.16 -23.13 18.79
C SER A 286 -1.40 -22.27 18.61
N LEU A 287 -1.61 -21.66 17.44
CA LEU A 287 -2.72 -20.77 17.14
C LEU A 287 -4.01 -21.56 16.83
N GLY A 288 -4.53 -22.27 17.82
CA GLY A 288 -5.67 -23.20 17.65
C GLY A 288 -6.97 -22.56 17.15
N THR A 289 -7.12 -21.24 17.22
CA THR A 289 -8.29 -20.48 16.71
C THR A 289 -8.19 -20.11 15.24
N LEU A 290 -7.06 -20.39 14.59
CA LEU A 290 -6.79 -19.95 13.23
C LEU A 290 -7.68 -20.70 12.21
N HIS A 291 -8.34 -19.93 11.34
CA HIS A 291 -9.16 -20.42 10.24
C HIS A 291 -8.50 -20.15 8.89
N VAL A 292 -7.69 -19.10 8.76
CA VAL A 292 -7.00 -18.73 7.52
C VAL A 292 -5.54 -18.41 7.82
N LEU A 293 -4.65 -19.07 7.07
CA LEU A 293 -3.20 -18.87 7.14
C LEU A 293 -2.65 -18.70 5.73
N GLU A 294 -2.23 -17.48 5.38
CA GLU A 294 -1.68 -17.13 4.07
C GLU A 294 -0.26 -16.58 4.21
N MET A 295 0.72 -17.31 3.69
CA MET A 295 2.15 -16.95 3.70
C MET A 295 2.82 -17.30 2.37
N ALA A 296 2.10 -17.11 1.26
CA ALA A 296 2.61 -17.39 -0.08
C ALA A 296 3.67 -16.36 -0.51
N PHE A 297 4.62 -16.76 -1.35
CA PHE A 297 5.66 -15.89 -1.89
C PHE A 297 6.52 -15.21 -0.81
N CYS A 298 6.90 -15.95 0.23
CA CYS A 298 7.62 -15.41 1.39
C CYS A 298 9.09 -15.86 1.52
N ASN A 299 9.56 -16.70 0.60
CA ASN A 299 10.90 -17.30 0.62
C ASN A 299 11.20 -18.10 1.92
N MET A 300 10.15 -18.59 2.60
CA MET A 300 10.27 -19.29 3.88
C MET A 300 10.78 -20.72 3.70
N PHE A 301 11.46 -21.26 4.71
CA PHE A 301 11.98 -22.63 4.68
C PHE A 301 11.71 -23.41 5.97
N GLY A 302 12.01 -24.70 5.96
CA GLY A 302 11.69 -25.63 7.05
C GLY A 302 10.43 -26.43 6.77
N SER A 303 9.93 -27.16 7.77
CA SER A 303 8.83 -28.11 7.59
C SER A 303 7.52 -27.67 8.20
N LEU A 304 6.40 -28.20 7.69
CA LEU A 304 5.06 -28.06 8.24
C LEU A 304 4.77 -29.02 9.42
N ALA A 305 5.79 -29.61 10.04
CA ALA A 305 5.61 -30.46 11.22
C ALA A 305 4.94 -29.66 12.35
N GLY A 306 3.79 -30.14 12.82
CA GLY A 306 2.93 -29.45 13.80
C GLY A 306 1.69 -28.80 13.20
N VAL A 307 1.58 -28.65 11.88
CA VAL A 307 0.41 -28.02 11.23
C VAL A 307 -0.92 -28.70 11.59
N GLY A 308 -0.89 -30.01 11.90
CA GLY A 308 -2.07 -30.76 12.34
C GLY A 308 -2.66 -30.30 13.68
N ALA A 309 -1.96 -29.46 14.44
CA ALA A 309 -2.49 -28.82 15.64
C ALA A 309 -3.56 -27.76 15.35
N LEU A 310 -3.57 -27.18 14.13
CA LEU A 310 -4.50 -26.15 13.69
C LEU A 310 -5.86 -26.76 13.28
N ARG A 311 -6.60 -27.31 14.26
CA ARG A 311 -7.83 -28.08 14.01
C ARG A 311 -8.99 -27.28 13.40
N ASN A 312 -8.96 -25.95 13.50
CA ASN A 312 -9.98 -25.05 12.95
C ASN A 312 -9.63 -24.48 11.58
N LEU A 313 -8.46 -24.83 11.02
CA LEU A 313 -7.96 -24.25 9.80
C LEU A 313 -8.81 -24.64 8.59
N ARG A 314 -9.25 -23.64 7.84
CA ARG A 314 -10.07 -23.78 6.62
C ARG A 314 -9.29 -23.41 5.37
N GLY A 315 -8.40 -22.43 5.46
CA GLY A 315 -7.53 -22.02 4.36
C GLY A 315 -6.07 -22.10 4.78
N LEU A 316 -5.27 -22.85 4.03
CA LEU A 316 -3.82 -22.87 4.15
C LEU A 316 -3.20 -22.55 2.80
N ASP A 317 -2.46 -21.44 2.73
CA ASP A 317 -1.78 -21.02 1.52
C ASP A 317 -0.31 -20.70 1.82
N MET A 318 0.57 -21.50 1.22
CA MET A 318 2.03 -21.45 1.37
C MET A 318 2.73 -21.53 0.01
N VAL A 319 2.03 -21.18 -1.08
CA VAL A 319 2.55 -21.31 -2.44
C VAL A 319 3.87 -20.55 -2.61
N ASN A 320 4.78 -21.09 -3.41
CA ASN A 320 6.03 -20.45 -3.79
C ASN A 320 6.88 -20.06 -2.56
N ASN A 321 7.32 -21.09 -1.85
CA ASN A 321 8.28 -21.00 -0.75
C ASN A 321 9.34 -22.10 -0.92
N ARG A 322 10.19 -22.29 0.10
CA ARG A 322 11.22 -23.34 0.17
C ARG A 322 10.89 -24.33 1.31
N LEU A 323 9.60 -24.58 1.55
CA LEU A 323 9.15 -25.48 2.61
C LEU A 323 9.38 -26.93 2.20
N CYS A 324 9.74 -27.77 3.17
CA CYS A 324 10.13 -29.16 2.92
C CYS A 324 9.54 -30.13 3.96
N GLY A 325 9.80 -31.42 3.76
CA GLY A 325 9.35 -32.48 4.68
C GLY A 325 8.00 -33.09 4.32
N SER A 326 7.45 -33.87 5.25
CA SER A 326 6.23 -34.67 5.04
C SER A 326 4.95 -33.84 5.21
N LEU A 327 3.91 -34.21 4.46
CA LEU A 327 2.58 -33.60 4.50
C LEU A 327 1.55 -34.48 5.24
N ARG A 328 2.00 -35.54 5.92
CA ARG A 328 1.13 -36.54 6.58
C ARG A 328 0.08 -35.97 7.53
N GLU A 329 0.37 -34.83 8.16
CA GLU A 329 -0.52 -34.23 9.15
C GLU A 329 -1.76 -33.61 8.51
N ILE A 330 -1.68 -33.23 7.22
CA ILE A 330 -2.75 -32.60 6.46
C ILE A 330 -3.94 -33.53 6.25
N SER A 331 -3.70 -34.83 6.09
CA SER A 331 -4.77 -35.83 5.93
C SER A 331 -5.74 -35.90 7.12
N ASN A 332 -5.35 -35.38 8.28
CA ASN A 332 -6.20 -35.33 9.48
C ASN A 332 -6.88 -33.96 9.69
N MET A 333 -6.71 -33.01 8.78
CA MET A 333 -7.25 -31.65 8.89
C MET A 333 -8.62 -31.56 8.19
N HIS A 334 -9.62 -32.25 8.73
CA HIS A 334 -10.95 -32.41 8.11
C HIS A 334 -11.76 -31.11 7.92
N THR A 335 -11.33 -30.00 8.52
CA THR A 335 -11.94 -28.66 8.40
C THR A 335 -11.39 -27.85 7.23
N LEU A 336 -10.30 -28.31 6.60
CA LEU A 336 -9.70 -27.64 5.45
C LEU A 336 -10.66 -27.59 4.26
N ARG A 337 -10.71 -26.42 3.66
CA ARG A 337 -11.50 -26.07 2.48
C ARG A 337 -10.60 -25.74 1.29
N SER A 338 -9.52 -25.00 1.54
CA SER A 338 -8.51 -24.62 0.55
C SER A 338 -7.11 -24.96 1.05
N LEU A 339 -6.34 -25.66 0.22
CA LEU A 339 -4.97 -26.06 0.51
C LEU A 339 -4.04 -25.78 -0.67
N HIS A 340 -3.21 -24.74 -0.58
CA HIS A 340 -2.30 -24.36 -1.65
C HIS A 340 -0.84 -24.43 -1.17
N LEU A 341 -0.11 -25.42 -1.68
CA LEU A 341 1.26 -25.75 -1.28
C LEU A 341 2.22 -25.89 -2.48
N SER A 342 1.76 -25.64 -3.71
CA SER A 342 2.59 -25.76 -4.91
C SER A 342 3.82 -24.84 -4.87
N GLN A 343 4.81 -25.16 -5.71
CA GLN A 343 6.10 -24.49 -5.79
C GLN A 343 6.84 -24.50 -4.45
N ASN A 344 6.98 -25.68 -3.85
CA ASN A 344 7.76 -25.91 -2.63
C ASN A 344 8.76 -27.07 -2.82
N GLN A 345 9.29 -27.60 -1.73
CA GLN A 345 10.28 -28.69 -1.69
C GLN A 345 9.78 -29.84 -0.81
N PHE A 346 8.47 -30.08 -0.80
CA PHE A 346 7.87 -31.17 -0.04
C PHE A 346 8.23 -32.52 -0.64
N SER A 347 8.37 -33.53 0.22
CA SER A 347 8.73 -34.88 -0.20
C SER A 347 8.02 -35.89 0.69
N GLN A 348 7.35 -36.87 0.11
CA GLN A 348 6.78 -38.00 0.85
C GLN A 348 7.74 -39.19 0.85
N ARG A 349 7.63 -40.06 1.87
CA ARG A 349 8.31 -41.36 1.83
C ARG A 349 7.65 -42.24 0.77
N ALA A 350 8.41 -43.18 0.22
CA ALA A 350 7.87 -44.15 -0.73
C ALA A 350 6.67 -44.88 -0.13
N GLY A 351 5.51 -44.81 -0.80
CA GLY A 351 4.26 -45.42 -0.35
C GLY A 351 3.44 -44.60 0.64
N GLU A 352 3.87 -43.40 1.04
CA GLU A 352 3.05 -42.45 1.79
C GLU A 352 2.31 -41.51 0.82
N TRP A 353 1.01 -41.32 1.06
CA TRP A 353 0.13 -40.50 0.25
C TRP A 353 -0.48 -39.42 1.12
N VAL A 354 -0.75 -38.25 0.53
CA VAL A 354 -1.69 -37.30 1.13
C VAL A 354 -3.10 -37.80 0.82
N ASP A 355 -3.73 -38.49 1.78
CA ASP A 355 -5.10 -38.99 1.64
C ASP A 355 -6.09 -37.85 1.89
N VAL A 356 -6.87 -37.50 0.88
CA VAL A 356 -7.93 -36.47 0.93
C VAL A 356 -9.34 -37.06 0.83
N THR A 357 -9.47 -38.39 0.76
CA THR A 357 -10.80 -39.05 0.65
C THR A 357 -11.68 -38.79 1.87
N GLY A 358 -11.08 -38.53 3.03
CA GLY A 358 -11.75 -38.15 4.28
C GLY A 358 -11.88 -36.65 4.54
N MET A 359 -11.74 -35.80 3.51
CA MET A 359 -11.79 -34.34 3.64
C MET A 359 -13.03 -33.77 2.92
N PRO A 360 -14.23 -33.84 3.53
CA PRO A 360 -15.49 -33.52 2.85
C PRO A 360 -15.67 -32.04 2.50
N GLU A 361 -14.98 -31.14 3.22
CA GLU A 361 -15.06 -29.69 3.03
C GLU A 361 -14.04 -29.17 2.00
N LEU A 362 -13.10 -30.02 1.55
CA LEU A 362 -12.01 -29.63 0.65
C LEU A 362 -12.56 -29.37 -0.75
N PHE A 363 -12.57 -28.09 -1.15
CA PHE A 363 -13.01 -27.67 -2.49
C PHE A 363 -11.83 -27.31 -3.40
N SER A 364 -10.70 -26.88 -2.83
CA SER A 364 -9.51 -26.45 -3.58
C SER A 364 -8.24 -27.03 -2.98
N MET A 365 -7.43 -27.68 -3.83
CA MET A 365 -6.10 -28.17 -3.45
C MET A 365 -5.13 -27.99 -4.61
N CYS A 366 -3.99 -27.36 -4.36
CA CYS A 366 -2.92 -27.15 -5.31
C CYS A 366 -1.61 -27.62 -4.69
N VAL A 367 -1.04 -28.70 -5.21
CA VAL A 367 0.24 -29.29 -4.78
C VAL A 367 1.10 -29.56 -6.02
N ASP A 368 2.40 -29.74 -5.82
CA ASP A 368 3.30 -30.06 -6.93
C ASP A 368 2.99 -31.47 -7.50
N PRO A 369 3.11 -31.69 -8.82
CA PRO A 369 2.65 -32.94 -9.47
C PRO A 369 3.35 -34.21 -9.00
N ASP A 370 4.52 -34.10 -8.39
CA ASP A 370 5.31 -35.20 -7.84
C ASP A 370 4.85 -35.64 -6.44
N ILE A 371 3.91 -34.91 -5.82
CA ILE A 371 3.35 -35.26 -4.52
C ILE A 371 2.23 -36.29 -4.71
N PRO A 372 2.37 -37.53 -4.20
CA PRO A 372 1.33 -38.54 -4.31
C PRO A 372 0.11 -38.16 -3.44
N VAL A 373 -1.04 -37.99 -4.08
CA VAL A 373 -2.32 -37.67 -3.44
C VAL A 373 -3.31 -38.78 -3.73
N LYS A 374 -4.07 -39.21 -2.71
CA LYS A 374 -5.14 -40.20 -2.83
C LYS A 374 -6.48 -39.50 -2.69
N GLY A 375 -7.34 -39.63 -3.70
CA GLY A 375 -8.63 -38.96 -3.82
C GLY A 375 -8.71 -38.03 -5.03
N SER A 376 -9.83 -37.31 -5.16
CA SER A 376 -10.05 -36.35 -6.24
C SER A 376 -10.11 -34.94 -5.69
N TYR A 377 -9.53 -33.98 -6.39
CA TYR A 377 -9.50 -32.58 -6.00
C TYR A 377 -9.46 -31.63 -7.21
N LYS A 378 -9.79 -30.36 -6.98
CA LYS A 378 -9.64 -29.29 -7.97
C LYS A 378 -8.57 -28.33 -7.49
N CYS A 379 -7.67 -27.93 -8.36
CA CYS A 379 -6.78 -26.81 -8.09
C CYS A 379 -7.36 -25.56 -8.75
N PHE A 380 -7.61 -24.53 -7.93
CA PHE A 380 -7.90 -23.17 -8.37
C PHE A 380 -6.64 -22.35 -8.13
N ASP A 381 -5.82 -22.18 -9.17
CA ASP A 381 -4.54 -21.50 -9.03
C ASP A 381 -4.69 -19.96 -8.95
N TYR A 382 -3.58 -19.29 -8.65
CA TYR A 382 -3.51 -17.83 -8.57
C TYR A 382 -3.80 -17.10 -9.88
N HIS A 383 -3.81 -17.80 -11.02
CA HIS A 383 -4.14 -17.28 -12.34
C HIS A 383 -5.60 -17.56 -12.72
N ASN A 384 -6.44 -18.01 -11.77
CA ASN A 384 -7.82 -18.44 -11.99
C ASN A 384 -7.95 -19.62 -12.97
N LYS A 385 -6.87 -20.37 -13.20
CA LYS A 385 -6.94 -21.62 -13.97
C LYS A 385 -7.45 -22.72 -13.06
N VAL A 386 -8.36 -23.53 -13.60
CA VAL A 386 -8.93 -24.69 -12.90
C VAL A 386 -8.38 -25.96 -13.51
N THR A 387 -7.73 -26.79 -12.70
CA THR A 387 -7.29 -28.13 -13.11
C THR A 387 -7.92 -29.18 -12.20
N ASN A 388 -8.51 -30.22 -12.78
CA ASN A 388 -9.07 -31.35 -12.05
C ASN A 388 -8.03 -32.45 -11.92
N HIS A 389 -7.92 -33.05 -10.73
CA HIS A 389 -7.02 -34.16 -10.44
C HIS A 389 -7.80 -35.32 -9.80
N SER A 390 -7.52 -36.55 -10.20
CA SER A 390 -8.11 -37.78 -9.66
C SER A 390 -7.04 -38.87 -9.62
N ASP A 391 -7.18 -39.84 -8.70
CA ASP A 391 -6.23 -40.94 -8.45
C ASP A 391 -5.41 -41.36 -9.68
N GLY A 392 -4.09 -41.17 -9.62
CA GLY A 392 -3.13 -41.73 -10.57
C GLY A 392 -2.85 -40.93 -11.85
N SER A 393 -3.28 -39.68 -11.99
CA SER A 393 -2.90 -38.86 -13.15
C SER A 393 -1.46 -38.34 -13.03
N HIS A 394 -0.50 -39.11 -13.55
CA HIS A 394 0.66 -38.50 -14.19
C HIS A 394 0.13 -37.62 -15.33
N SER A 395 0.42 -36.33 -15.27
CA SER A 395 -0.04 -35.35 -16.25
C SER A 395 0.72 -35.53 -17.57
N ASP A 396 0.20 -36.36 -18.46
CA ASP A 396 0.41 -36.20 -19.90
C ASP A 396 -0.80 -35.44 -20.47
N SER A 397 -0.65 -34.12 -20.62
CA SER A 397 -1.42 -33.33 -21.60
C SER A 397 -0.74 -31.99 -21.86
N GLU A 398 0.32 -32.04 -22.68
CA GLU A 398 0.48 -31.04 -23.73
C GLU A 398 -0.60 -31.26 -24.79
N LEU A 399 -1.03 -30.15 -25.41
CA LEU A 399 -1.87 -30.01 -26.60
C LEU A 399 -3.38 -29.72 -26.39
N GLU A 400 -3.78 -28.67 -27.11
CA GLU A 400 -5.14 -28.17 -27.42
C GLU A 400 -5.78 -27.30 -26.32
N SER A 401 -6.16 -26.03 -26.55
CA SER A 401 -6.51 -25.34 -27.80
C SER A 401 -6.37 -23.81 -27.64
N GLU A 402 -5.62 -23.19 -28.56
CA GLU A 402 -5.87 -21.81 -28.99
C GLU A 402 -6.90 -21.86 -30.12
N SER A 403 -8.03 -21.16 -29.99
CA SER A 403 -8.69 -20.49 -31.13
C SER A 403 -9.88 -19.65 -30.65
N GLU A 404 -9.74 -18.34 -30.85
CA GLU A 404 -10.74 -17.36 -31.33
C GLU A 404 -11.97 -17.06 -30.45
N LEU A 405 -12.40 -15.81 -30.22
CA LEU A 405 -12.58 -14.67 -31.15
C LEU A 405 -12.56 -13.34 -30.37
N ASP A 406 -11.95 -12.30 -30.94
CA ASP A 406 -12.62 -11.03 -31.29
C ASP A 406 -11.62 -9.98 -31.77
N ALA A 407 -11.69 -9.64 -33.06
CA ALA A 407 -11.56 -8.27 -33.55
C ALA A 407 -11.86 -8.22 -35.05
N SER A 408 -13.01 -7.63 -35.36
CA SER A 408 -13.46 -7.23 -36.69
C SER A 408 -12.80 -5.93 -37.17
N GLU A 409 -12.78 -5.80 -38.50
CA GLU A 409 -12.71 -4.55 -39.31
C GLU A 409 -11.37 -3.81 -39.43
N SER A 410 -10.76 -3.87 -40.63
CA SER A 410 -11.09 -2.91 -41.71
C SER A 410 -10.15 -3.03 -42.93
N ALA A 411 -10.80 -3.26 -44.08
CA ALA A 411 -10.70 -2.51 -45.33
C ALA A 411 -9.37 -2.40 -46.11
N GLY A 412 -9.45 -2.74 -47.41
CA GLY A 412 -8.67 -2.07 -48.46
C GLY A 412 -8.08 -2.96 -49.55
N SER A 413 -8.86 -3.17 -50.62
CA SER A 413 -8.48 -3.02 -52.06
C SER A 413 -7.33 -3.89 -52.61
N GLU A 414 -7.58 -4.89 -53.48
CA GLU A 414 -7.96 -4.85 -54.92
C GLU A 414 -6.77 -5.12 -55.87
N SER A 415 -7.09 -5.86 -56.94
CA SER A 415 -6.35 -6.21 -58.17
C SER A 415 -5.29 -7.33 -58.07
N GLU A 416 -5.51 -8.53 -58.66
CA GLU A 416 -5.49 -8.89 -60.11
C GLU A 416 -4.08 -8.70 -60.70
N THR A 417 -3.37 -9.69 -61.25
CA THR A 417 -3.70 -10.68 -62.29
C THR A 417 -2.50 -11.62 -62.52
N ASP A 418 -2.77 -12.83 -63.04
CA ASP A 418 -1.98 -13.65 -64.00
C ASP A 418 -0.52 -14.07 -63.69
N SER A 419 0.02 -15.23 -64.06
CA SER A 419 -0.42 -16.42 -64.82
C SER A 419 0.78 -17.41 -64.88
N MET A 420 0.50 -18.72 -64.98
CA MET A 420 1.31 -19.81 -65.62
C MET A 420 2.70 -20.13 -65.02
N GLU A 421 3.25 -21.35 -64.92
CA GLU A 421 3.20 -22.69 -65.57
C GLU A 421 3.53 -23.72 -64.45
N ASP A 422 3.17 -25.01 -64.38
CA ASP A 422 2.74 -26.08 -65.29
C ASP A 422 1.86 -27.09 -64.51
#